data_AF-U9TY21-F1
#
_entry.id   AF-U9TY21-F1
#
_cell.length_a   1.000
_cell.length_b   1.000
_cell.length_c   1.000
_cell.angle_alpha   90.00
_cell.angle_beta   90.00
_cell.angle_gamma   90.00
#
_symmetry.space_group_name_H-M   'P 1'
#
loop_
_entity.id
_entity.type
_entity.pdbx_description
1 polymer ?
#
loop_
_entity_poly.entity_id
_entity_poly.type
_entity_poly.pdbx_seq_one_letter_code
_entity_poly.pdbx_strand_id
1 'polypeptide(L)' 'QYPHLAAMACDYLTIPATSVPIERAFSGGTDLVTQKRCSLSPETIRACMCLKSWWKN' A
#
# COMPACT_ATOMS: atom_id res chain seq x y z
N GLN A 1 25.88 -7.12 21.64
CA GLN A 1 25.07 -6.74 20.46
C GLN A 1 24.17 -7.92 20.10
N TYR A 2 22.89 -7.70 19.81
CA TYR A 2 21.91 -8.77 19.53
C TYR A 2 21.38 -8.65 18.09
N PRO A 3 22.15 -9.07 17.08
CA PRO A 3 21.77 -8.88 15.67
C PRO A 3 20.45 -9.58 15.31
N HIS A 4 20.21 -10.78 15.85
CA HIS A 4 18.97 -11.52 15.61
C HIS A 4 17.75 -10.86 16.29
N LEU A 5 17.93 -10.30 17.48
CA LEU A 5 16.85 -9.60 18.19
C LEU A 5 16.51 -8.27 17.49
N ALA A 6 17.53 -7.58 16.98
CA ALA A 6 17.35 -6.36 16.20
C ALA A 6 16.58 -6.64 14.89
N ALA A 7 16.90 -7.73 14.18
CA ALA A 7 16.17 -8.16 12.99
C ALA A 7 14.69 -8.44 13.30
N MET A 8 14.42 -9.23 14.35
CA MET A 8 13.03 -9.49 14.78
C MET A 8 12.29 -8.20 15.17
N ALA A 9 12.94 -7.30 15.89
CA ALA A 9 12.32 -6.03 16.27
C ALA A 9 11.95 -5.18 15.04
N CYS A 10 12.79 -5.15 14.00
CA CYS A 10 12.45 -4.51 12.74
C CYS A 10 11.25 -5.17 12.06
N ASP A 11 11.18 -6.50 12.03
CA ASP A 11 10.05 -7.22 11.43
C ASP A 11 8.73 -6.95 12.16
N TYR A 12 8.74 -6.93 13.49
CA TYR A 12 7.51 -6.71 14.28
C TYR A 12 7.08 -5.24 14.34
N LEU A 13 8.03 -4.30 14.46
CA LEU A 13 7.71 -2.87 14.62
C LEU A 13 7.36 -2.18 13.30
N THR A 14 7.72 -2.77 12.15
CA THR A 14 7.32 -2.26 10.83
C THR A 14 5.87 -2.59 10.48
N ILE A 15 5.24 -3.55 11.18
CA ILE A 15 3.83 -3.85 11.00
C ILE A 15 3.02 -2.65 11.52
N PRO A 16 2.27 -1.94 10.67
CA PRO A 16 1.44 -0.85 11.14
C PRO A 16 0.38 -1.41 12.10
N ALA A 17 0.27 -0.82 13.29
CA ALA A 17 -0.70 -1.25 14.31
C ALA A 17 -2.17 -1.04 13.89
N THR A 18 -2.42 -0.35 12.77
CA THR A 18 -3.76 0.01 12.31
C THR A 18 -3.90 -0.20 10.80
N SER A 19 -5.14 -0.41 10.33
CA SER A 19 -5.50 -0.52 8.90
C SER A 19 -5.43 0.82 8.15
N VAL A 20 -5.21 1.94 8.85
CA VAL A 20 -5.23 3.30 8.32
C VAL A 20 -4.33 3.51 7.09
N PRO A 21 -3.11 2.95 7.00
CA PRO A 21 -2.27 3.09 5.80
C PRO A 21 -2.88 2.43 4.57
N ILE A 22 -3.51 1.27 4.76
CA ILE A 22 -4.20 0.52 3.71
C ILE A 22 -5.47 1.27 3.28
N GLU A 23 -6.28 1.72 4.23
CA GLU A 23 -7.48 2.52 3.96
C GLU A 23 -7.15 3.83 3.23
N ARG A 24 -6.04 4.48 3.56
CA ARG A 24 -5.55 5.67 2.85
C ARG A 24 -5.13 5.34 1.41
N ALA A 25 -4.47 4.20 1.18
CA ALA A 25 -4.13 3.74 -0.15
C ALA A 25 -5.39 3.44 -0.98
N PHE A 26 -6.39 2.80 -0.38
CA PHE A 26 -7.68 2.50 -1.04
C PHE A 26 -8.54 3.75 -1.26
N SER A 27 -8.60 4.67 -0.31
CA SER A 27 -9.33 5.94 -0.44
C SER A 27 -8.83 6.78 -1.63
N GLY A 28 -7.50 6.84 -1.82
CA GLY A 28 -6.89 7.47 -3.00
C GLY A 28 -7.01 6.66 -4.30
N GLY A 29 -7.41 5.39 -4.20
CA GLY A 29 -7.70 4.49 -5.31
C GLY A 29 -9.16 4.49 -5.75
N THR A 30 -10.08 4.96 -4.90
CA THR A 30 -11.50 5.13 -5.23
C THR A 30 -11.69 6.07 -6.43
N ASP A 31 -10.82 7.04 -6.66
CA ASP A 31 -10.87 7.87 -7.87
C ASP A 31 -10.58 7.06 -9.16
N LEU A 32 -9.61 6.15 -9.10
CA LEU A 32 -9.27 5.24 -10.20
C LEU A 32 -10.36 4.17 -10.42
N VAL A 33 -11.02 3.72 -9.35
CA VAL A 33 -12.05 2.67 -9.39
C VAL A 33 -13.45 3.22 -9.71
N THR A 34 -13.77 4.42 -9.22
CA THR A 34 -15.11 5.04 -9.28
C THR A 34 -15.21 6.18 -10.28
N GLN A 35 -14.24 7.11 -10.35
CA GLN A 35 -14.34 8.29 -11.24
C GLN A 35 -13.90 8.02 -12.67
N LYS A 36 -12.94 7.12 -12.90
CA LYS A 36 -12.34 6.87 -14.23
C LYS A 36 -12.50 5.42 -14.68
N ARG A 37 -13.74 4.96 -14.84
CA ARG A 37 -14.04 3.70 -15.57
C ARG A 37 -13.76 3.84 -17.08
N CYS A 38 -12.52 4.13 -17.47
CA CYS A 38 -12.06 4.10 -18.85
C CYS A 38 -11.88 2.65 -19.37
N SER A 39 -12.71 1.69 -18.95
CA SER A 39 -12.55 0.26 -19.27
C SER A 39 -11.20 -0.33 -18.87
N LEU A 40 -10.59 0.18 -17.79
CA LEU A 40 -9.34 -0.37 -17.26
C LEU A 40 -9.58 -1.74 -16.64
N SER A 41 -8.74 -2.71 -16.99
CA SER A 41 -8.83 -4.04 -16.41
C SER A 41 -8.47 -4.00 -14.91
N PRO A 42 -8.99 -4.94 -14.09
CA PRO A 42 -8.65 -5.04 -12.66
C PRO A 42 -7.13 -5.09 -12.40
N GLU A 43 -6.39 -5.73 -13.29
CA GLU A 43 -4.93 -5.83 -13.24
C GLU A 43 -4.26 -4.47 -13.44
N THR A 44 -4.77 -3.67 -14.38
CA THR A 44 -4.26 -2.33 -14.66
C THR A 44 -4.52 -1.38 -13.49
N ILE A 45 -5.70 -1.49 -12.85
CA ILE A 45 -6.02 -0.73 -11.64
C ILE A 45 -5.04 -1.08 -10.51
N ARG A 46 -4.76 -2.36 -10.30
CA ARG A 46 -3.79 -2.83 -9.29
C ARG A 46 -2.39 -2.28 -9.57
N ALA A 47 -1.92 -2.36 -10.81
CA ALA A 47 -0.61 -1.83 -11.21
C ALA A 47 -0.51 -0.32 -10.95
N CYS A 48 -1.55 0.46 -11.30
CA CYS A 48 -1.62 1.89 -11.01
C CYS A 48 -1.62 2.21 -9.51
N MET A 49 -2.33 1.43 -8.69
CA MET A 49 -2.32 1.59 -7.23
C MET A 49 -0.93 1.31 -6.64
N CYS A 50 -0.27 0.24 -7.06
CA CYS A 50 1.11 -0.09 -6.65
C CYS A 50 2.08 1.02 -7.08
N LEU A 51 2.02 1.45 -8.33
CA LEU A 51 2.87 2.52 -8.86
C LEU A 51 2.69 3.83 -8.07
N LYS A 52 1.45 4.20 -7.77
CA LYS A 52 1.13 5.40 -6.97
C LYS A 52 1.64 5.28 -5.52
N SER A 53 1.58 4.08 -4.94
CA SER A 53 2.13 3.80 -3.61
C SER A 53 3.65 3.92 -3.58
N TRP A 54 4.34 3.34 -4.58
CA TRP A 54 5.79 3.37 -4.69
C TRP A 54 6.35 4.74 -5.02
N TRP A 55 5.67 5.55 -5.83
CA TRP A 55 6.07 6.93 -6.12
C TRP A 55 5.95 7.86 -4.89
N LYS A 56 5.10 7.49 -3.92
CA LYS A 56 4.77 8.32 -2.76
C LYS A 56 5.58 7.95 -1.51
N ASN A 57 6.26 6.80 -1.51
CA ASN A 57 7.31 6.43 -0.56
C ASN A 57 8.65 7.01 -1.02
#